data_AF-A0A6C0E4H1-F1
#
_entry.id   AF-A0A6C0E4H1-F1
#
_cell.length_a   1.000
_cell.length_b   1.000
_cell.length_c   1.000
_cell.angle_alpha   90.00
_cell.angle_beta   90.00
_cell.angle_gamma   90.00
#
_symmetry.space_group_name_H-M   'P 1'
#
loop_
_entity.id
_entity.type
_entity.pdbx_description
1 polymer ?
#
loop_
_entity_poly.entity_id
_entity_poly.type
_entity_poly.pdbx_seq_one_letter_code
_entity_poly.pdbx_strand_id
1 'polypeptide(L)'
;MFTKLYLETTNPKLSFYQLFDANIFFVMIFSIVLHTIIYSLFVNMVSWIFFGKILSKQINKRLLLALILIMFFGFISRFIRVKEIYKAYNGNMEKTRNHTDHSYISWIFIS
;
A
#
# COMPACT_ATOMS: atom_id res chain seq x y z
N MET A 1 -10.28 -9.97 3.40
CA MET A 1 -10.08 -8.60 3.91
C MET A 1 -9.22 -7.76 2.96
N PHE A 2 -7.99 -8.18 2.65
CA PHE A 2 -7.11 -7.47 1.69
C PHE A 2 -7.67 -7.39 0.26
N THR A 3 -8.33 -8.44 -0.24
CA THR A 3 -9.02 -8.38 -1.54
C THR A 3 -10.16 -7.37 -1.57
N LYS A 4 -10.84 -7.15 -0.43
CA LYS A 4 -11.89 -6.14 -0.33
C LYS A 4 -11.29 -4.73 -0.34
N LEU A 5 -10.24 -4.51 0.44
CA LEU A 5 -9.44 -3.27 0.39
C LEU A 5 -8.93 -3.00 -1.03
N TYR A 6 -8.43 -4.03 -1.71
CA TYR A 6 -8.00 -3.95 -3.11
C TYR A 6 -9.13 -3.44 -4.01
N LEU A 7 -10.29 -4.09 -3.97
CA LEU A 7 -11.44 -3.76 -4.81
C LEU A 7 -12.00 -2.37 -4.52
N GLU A 8 -12.00 -1.95 -3.26
CA GLU A 8 -12.43 -0.61 -2.85
C GLU A 8 -11.42 0.44 -3.34
N THR A 9 -10.12 0.22 -3.15
CA THR A 9 -9.08 1.21 -3.50
C THR A 9 -8.76 1.27 -4.99
N THR A 10 -9.21 0.27 -5.75
CA THR A 10 -9.14 0.25 -7.22
C THR A 10 -10.45 0.59 -7.90
N ASN A 11 -11.47 0.98 -7.14
CA ASN A 11 -12.71 1.48 -7.73
C ASN A 11 -12.58 2.99 -8.00
N PRO A 12 -12.46 3.41 -9.28
CA PRO A 12 -12.25 4.83 -9.63
C PRO A 12 -13.47 5.70 -9.33
N LYS A 13 -14.64 5.11 -9.07
CA LYS A 13 -15.88 5.84 -8.75
C LYS A 13 -15.98 6.26 -7.29
N LEU A 14 -15.12 5.75 -6.41
CA LEU A 14 -15.07 6.22 -5.02
C LEU A 14 -14.58 7.66 -4.96
N SER A 15 -15.26 8.50 -4.19
CA SER A 15 -14.79 9.84 -3.89
C SER A 15 -13.60 9.78 -2.93
N PHE A 16 -12.81 10.86 -2.89
CA PHE A 16 -11.64 10.91 -2.01
C PHE A 16 -12.00 10.85 -0.52
N TYR A 17 -13.13 11.45 -0.14
CA TYR A 17 -13.60 11.45 1.24
C TYR A 17 -13.96 10.05 1.75
N GLN A 18 -14.46 9.19 0.86
CA GLN A 18 -14.81 7.81 1.21
C GLN A 18 -13.61 6.94 1.58
N LEU A 19 -12.37 7.33 1.21
CA LEU A 19 -11.17 6.66 1.73
C LEU A 19 -11.00 6.79 3.24
N PHE A 20 -11.57 7.85 3.82
CA PHE A 20 -11.55 8.11 5.26
C PHE A 20 -12.79 7.59 5.98
N ASP A 21 -13.68 6.86 5.29
CA ASP A 21 -14.76 6.12 5.94
C ASP A 21 -14.15 5.07 6.87
N ALA A 22 -14.72 4.94 8.07
CA ALA A 22 -14.14 4.15 9.16
C ALA A 22 -13.76 2.72 8.75
N ASN A 23 -14.56 2.08 7.89
CA ASN A 23 -14.30 0.73 7.39
C ASN A 23 -13.07 0.65 6.48
N ILE A 24 -12.95 1.55 5.49
CA ILE A 24 -11.83 1.55 4.53
C ILE A 24 -10.56 1.99 5.24
N PHE A 25 -10.66 3.05 6.04
CA PHE A 25 -9.54 3.60 6.80
C PHE A 25 -8.97 2.57 7.78
N PHE A 26 -9.82 1.85 8.54
CA PHE A 26 -9.35 0.82 9.47
C PHE A 26 -8.60 -0.31 8.76
N VAL A 27 -9.13 -0.79 7.64
CA VAL A 27 -8.50 -1.87 6.87
C VAL A 27 -7.19 -1.40 6.22
N MET A 28 -7.12 -0.14 5.78
CA MET A 28 -5.87 0.49 5.30
C MET A 28 -4.82 0.54 6.41
N ILE A 29 -5.17 1.07 7.60
CA ILE A 29 -4.24 1.16 8.73
C ILE A 29 -3.77 -0.23 9.16
N PHE A 30 -4.66 -1.23 9.21
CA PHE A 30 -4.28 -2.61 9.48
C PHE A 30 -3.28 -3.14 8.45
N SER A 31 -3.50 -2.88 7.15
CA SER A 31 -2.55 -3.28 6.09
C SER A 31 -1.18 -2.64 6.30
N ILE A 32 -1.16 -1.34 6.58
CA ILE A 32 0.08 -0.58 6.81
C ILE A 32 0.83 -1.16 8.01
N VAL A 33 0.16 -1.43 9.12
CA VAL A 33 0.80 -2.00 10.31
C VAL A 33 1.36 -3.39 10.02
N LEU A 34 0.58 -4.26 9.36
CA LEU A 34 1.00 -5.62 9.04
C LEU A 34 2.25 -5.62 8.14
N HIS A 35 2.22 -4.87 7.04
CA HIS A 35 3.37 -4.77 6.13
C HIS A 35 4.58 -4.12 6.80
N THR A 36 4.37 -3.15 7.70
CA THR A 36 5.46 -2.50 8.43
C THR A 36 6.19 -3.52 9.29
N ILE A 37 5.45 -4.38 9.98
CA ILE A 37 6.01 -5.46 10.80
C ILE A 37 6.77 -6.44 9.91
N ILE A 38 6.16 -6.93 8.82
CA ILE A 38 6.79 -7.89 7.91
C ILE A 38 8.08 -7.34 7.30
N TYR A 39 8.06 -6.10 6.79
CA TYR A 39 9.24 -5.48 6.18
C TYR A 39 10.32 -5.16 7.20
N SER A 40 9.95 -4.72 8.40
CA SER A 40 10.91 -4.53 9.48
C SER A 40 11.58 -5.85 9.89
N LEU A 41 10.81 -6.93 10.02
CA LEU A 41 11.35 -8.27 10.31
C LEU A 41 12.28 -8.74 9.19
N PHE A 42 11.90 -8.56 7.93
CA PHE A 42 12.73 -8.91 6.78
C PHE A 42 14.07 -8.16 6.79
N VAL A 43 14.04 -6.84 7.00
CA VAL A 43 15.27 -6.03 7.06
C VAL A 43 16.16 -6.43 8.23
N ASN A 44 15.59 -6.73 9.40
CA ASN A 44 16.36 -7.21 10.55
C ASN A 44 16.93 -8.61 10.32
N MET A 45 16.19 -9.51 9.65
CA MET A 45 16.69 -10.83 9.25
C MET A 45 17.87 -10.69 8.29
N VAL A 46 17.77 -9.84 7.28
CA VAL A 46 18.87 -9.52 6.35
C VAL A 46 20.07 -8.96 7.12
N SER A 47 19.86 -7.99 8.02
CA SER A 47 20.93 -7.45 8.86
C SER A 47 21.62 -8.54 9.69
N TRP A 48 20.84 -9.47 10.24
CA TRP A 48 21.37 -10.57 11.02
C TRP A 48 22.20 -11.56 10.17
N ILE A 49 21.73 -11.91 8.96
CA ILE A 49 22.43 -12.80 8.03
C ILE A 49 23.79 -12.21 7.61
N PHE A 50 23.84 -10.93 7.24
CA PHE A 50 25.05 -10.31 6.67
C PHE A 50 26.00 -9.72 7.71
N PHE A 51 25.50 -9.27 8.87
CA PHE A 51 26.29 -8.55 9.88
C PHE A 51 26.28 -9.22 11.26
N GLY A 52 25.59 -10.35 11.42
CA GLY A 52 25.51 -11.09 12.69
C GLY A 52 24.72 -10.38 13.79
N LYS A 53 24.03 -9.27 13.49
CA LYS A 53 23.30 -8.46 14.47
C LYS A 53 22.02 -7.86 13.91
N ILE A 54 21.04 -7.72 14.79
CA ILE A 54 19.80 -6.98 14.54
C ILE A 54 20.12 -5.47 14.55
N LEU A 55 19.31 -4.67 13.84
CA LEU A 55 19.48 -3.22 13.84
C LEU A 55 19.28 -2.63 15.24
N SER A 56 19.99 -1.54 15.53
CA SER A 56 19.84 -0.83 16.81
C SER A 56 18.42 -0.29 16.97
N LYS A 57 17.97 -0.10 18.21
CA LYS A 57 16.63 0.43 18.52
C LYS A 57 16.34 1.76 17.80
N GLN A 58 17.35 2.63 17.69
CA GLN A 58 17.20 3.92 17.02
C GLN A 58 17.03 3.78 15.50
N ILE A 59 17.78 2.86 14.87
CA ILE A 59 17.63 2.58 13.44
C ILE A 59 16.28 1.93 13.16
N ASN A 60 15.88 0.95 13.97
CA ASN A 60 14.58 0.30 13.86
C ASN A 60 13.42 1.29 14.00
N LYS A 61 13.50 2.24 14.94
CA LYS A 61 12.48 3.30 15.08
C LYS A 61 12.37 4.16 13.81
N ARG A 62 13.51 4.54 13.21
CA ARG A 62 13.54 5.31 11.95
C ARG A 62 12.98 4.50 10.78
N LEU A 63 13.34 3.22 10.70
CA LEU A 63 12.84 2.29 9.69
C LEU A 63 11.31 2.16 9.76
N LEU A 64 10.75 1.91 10.94
CA LEU A 64 9.31 1.81 11.14
C LEU A 64 8.58 3.09 10.73
N LEU A 65 9.08 4.26 11.14
CA LEU A 65 8.50 5.55 10.78
C LEU A 65 8.51 5.76 9.25
N ALA A 66 9.64 5.46 8.60
CA ALA A 66 9.78 5.60 7.15
C ALA A 66 8.82 4.66 6.40
N LEU A 67 8.72 3.40 6.82
CA LEU A 67 7.83 2.42 6.21
C LEU A 67 6.36 2.82 6.34
N ILE A 68 5.93 3.28 7.52
CA ILE A 68 4.55 3.75 7.74
C ILE A 68 4.22 4.91 6.80
N LEU A 69 5.11 5.91 6.72
CA LEU A 69 4.89 7.07 5.85
C LEU A 69 4.85 6.70 4.37
N ILE A 70 5.82 5.91 3.90
CA ILE A 70 5.90 5.48 2.49
C ILE A 70 4.65 4.69 2.10
N MET A 71 4.19 3.77 2.96
CA MET A 71 3.00 2.97 2.64
C MET A 71 1.71 3.80 2.68
N PHE A 72 1.58 4.72 3.64
CA PHE A 72 0.42 5.62 3.69
C PHE A 72 0.32 6.47 2.41
N PHE A 73 1.43 7.11 2.00
CA PHE A 73 1.45 7.90 0.76
C PHE A 73 1.36 7.03 -0.49
N GLY A 74 1.92 5.82 -0.48
CA GLY A 74 1.82 4.86 -1.57
C GLY A 74 0.36 4.47 -1.85
N PHE A 75 -0.42 4.25 -0.79
CA PHE A 75 -1.83 3.94 -0.89
C PHE A 75 -2.64 5.09 -1.51
N ILE A 76 -2.41 6.33 -1.06
CA ILE A 76 -3.06 7.53 -1.63
C ILE A 76 -2.67 7.70 -3.11
N SER A 77 -1.39 7.58 -3.42
CA SER A 77 -0.87 7.72 -4.78
C SER A 77 -1.49 6.70 -5.73
N ARG A 78 -1.66 5.46 -5.25
CA ARG A 78 -2.34 4.40 -6.01
C ARG A 78 -3.79 4.74 -6.31
N PHE A 79 -4.53 5.24 -5.34
CA PHE A 79 -5.92 5.66 -5.55
C PHE A 79 -6.04 6.80 -6.58
N ILE A 80 -5.13 7.79 -6.52
CA ILE A 80 -5.05 8.86 -7.52
C ILE A 80 -4.80 8.28 -8.91
N ARG A 81 -3.79 7.41 -9.04
CA ARG A 81 -3.41 6.79 -10.31
C ARG A 81 -4.59 6.06 -10.95
N VAL A 82 -5.37 5.30 -10.18
CA VAL A 82 -6.54 4.58 -10.70
C VAL A 82 -7.59 5.54 -11.28
N LYS A 83 -7.81 6.70 -10.64
CA LYS A 83 -8.71 7.74 -11.15
C LYS A 83 -8.18 8.39 -12.43
N GLU A 84 -6.89 8.66 -12.51
CA GLU A 84 -6.28 9.20 -13.71
C GLU A 84 -6.38 8.22 -14.89
N ILE A 85 -6.13 6.92 -14.65
CA ILE A 85 -6.32 5.87 -15.66
C ILE A 85 -7.79 5.80 -16.11
N TYR A 86 -8.74 5.90 -15.17
CA TYR A 86 -10.17 5.94 -15.50
C TYR A 86 -10.55 7.13 -16.37
N LYS A 87 -10.00 8.31 -16.05
CA LYS A 87 -10.18 9.52 -16.89
C LYS A 87 -9.54 9.35 -18.26
N ALA A 88 -8.33 8.79 -18.34
CA ALA A 88 -7.60 8.56 -19.59
C ALA A 88 -8.32 7.57 -20.51
N TYR A 89 -9.05 6.60 -19.96
CA TYR A 89 -9.88 5.67 -20.72
C TYR A 89 -11.33 6.14 -20.91
N ASN A 90 -11.61 7.44 -20.77
CA ASN A 90 -12.93 8.03 -20.98
C ASN A 90 -14.04 7.35 -20.16
N GLY A 91 -13.73 6.91 -18.95
CA GLY A 91 -14.68 6.24 -18.06
C GLY A 91 -14.94 4.76 -18.38
N ASN A 92 -14.10 4.12 -19.21
CA ASN A 92 -14.23 2.69 -19.49
C ASN A 92 -13.69 1.84 -18.31
N MET A 93 -14.62 1.35 -17.48
CA MET A 93 -14.30 0.53 -16.30
C MET A 93 -13.54 -0.76 -16.63
N GLU A 94 -13.85 -1.43 -17.74
CA GLU A 94 -13.24 -2.69 -18.12
C GLU A 94 -11.76 -2.49 -18.48
N LYS A 95 -11.46 -1.48 -19.30
CA LYS A 95 -10.08 -1.11 -19.66
C LYS A 95 -9.29 -0.64 -18.44
N THR A 96 -9.88 0.18 -17.58
CA THR A 96 -9.24 0.63 -16.33
C THR A 96 -8.91 -0.53 -15.42
N ARG A 97 -9.84 -1.48 -15.24
CA ARG A 97 -9.63 -2.64 -14.39
C ARG A 97 -8.55 -3.56 -14.96
N ASN A 98 -8.62 -3.86 -16.25
CA ASN A 98 -7.61 -4.69 -16.90
C ASN A 98 -6.20 -4.07 -16.79
N HIS A 99 -6.07 -2.75 -16.99
CA HIS A 99 -4.80 -2.04 -16.80
C HIS A 99 -4.31 -2.05 -15.35
N THR A 100 -5.23 -1.80 -14.41
CA THR A 100 -4.91 -1.74 -12.98
C THR A 100 -4.48 -3.11 -12.47
N ASP A 101 -5.19 -4.17 -12.82
CA ASP A 101 -4.91 -5.55 -12.42
C ASP A 101 -3.53 -6.02 -12.96
N HIS A 102 -3.20 -5.70 -14.23
CA HIS A 102 -1.87 -5.98 -14.80
C HIS A 102 -0.75 -5.17 -14.13
N SER A 103 -1.02 -3.91 -13.79
CA SER A 103 -0.05 -3.05 -13.08
C SER A 103 0.09 -3.39 -11.60
N TYR A 104 -0.87 -4.12 -11.03
CA TYR A 104 -0.96 -4.34 -9.60
C TYR A 104 0.09 -5.33 -9.09
N ILE A 105 0.46 -6.30 -9.92
CA ILE A 105 1.46 -7.33 -9.59
C ILE A 105 2.81 -6.69 -9.19
N SER A 106 3.14 -5.51 -9.73
CA SER A 106 4.38 -4.79 -9.38
C SER A 106 4.36 -4.09 -8.01
N TRP A 107 3.19 -3.86 -7.41
CA TRP A 107 3.04 -3.08 -6.17
C TRP A 107 2.50 -3.88 -4.98
N ILE A 108 2.26 -5.19 -5.14
CA ILE A 108 1.91 -6.12 -4.03
C ILE A 108 2.95 -6.04 -2.89
N PHE A 109 4.20 -5.68 -3.20
CA PHE A 109 5.27 -5.50 -2.22
C PHE A 109 5.30 -4.11 -1.55
N ILE A 110 4.31 -3.24 -1.77
CA ILE A 110 4.26 -1.89 -1.17
C ILE A 110 2.87 -1.59 -0.55
N SER A 111 1.83 -2.39 -0.82
CA SER A 111 0.45 -2.14 -0.33
C SER A 111 -0.23 -3.29 0.39
#